data_AF-A0A6M8UX59-F1
#
_entry.id   AF-A0A6M8UX59-F1
#
_cell.length_a   1.000
_cell.length_b   1.000
_cell.length_c   1.000
_cell.angle_alpha   90.00
_cell.angle_beta   90.00
_cell.angle_gamma   90.00
#
_symmetry.space_group_name_H-M   'P 1'
#
loop_
_entity.id
_entity.type
_entity.pdbx_description
1 polymer ?
#
loop_
_entity_poly.entity_id
_entity_poly.type
_entity_poly.pdbx_seq_one_letter_code
_entity_poly.pdbx_strand_id
1 'polypeptide(L)'
;MKNYPFILFVILNLNITSNSQSLTIERASAFIESMITDSDSLGAFVLQEELEISKRLSITYDGVKTKFLISYEIPQQVIKEIKEESLKYTLSIEKIDGEFSILNFKTDNFKTKYYFKNGFLISPPYFFSKGWKKIESEHFIFYVSEPELFNQYSVNQLEDFVKNIFSVLKFTDEEKKTIQKEKLIYILCKDENEIEKLTGYKARGMGNLAYDYVITTYNCHYHEVLHILLNFKLKSLPLYTHPFFQEGFAVAFGGRGGYEPGIILNLGKFLEQSEFLNKNQLLNADEYKSYDVSMSYPLSGLYNLFLIQELGIDSYLKLYLKYSSGNVTGSVINPADLPEETKWNNFVSSFTNDGEIGINFGNPSHQGKNEDFKTLIENSTLTLKENEEFYLLETIGNILITANDKQENYHSKLFNEFYPDKNYNGEKYLIKVNDSEAAIYNIYTNNLIANYVSGFSIDMKPVPKENGYYKFLMNQIIFDEKETEWILKIQD
;
A
#
# COMPACT_ATOMS: atom_id res chain seq x y z
N MET A 1 -27.32 -42.44 57.15
CA MET A 1 -27.62 -41.46 56.09
C MET A 1 -26.52 -40.42 56.10
N LYS A 2 -25.91 -40.17 54.93
CA LYS A 2 -24.65 -39.43 54.79
C LYS A 2 -24.88 -37.92 54.91
N ASN A 3 -24.09 -37.26 55.76
CA ASN A 3 -23.97 -35.80 55.83
C ASN A 3 -23.19 -35.29 54.62
N TYR A 4 -23.75 -34.33 53.89
CA TYR A 4 -23.03 -33.52 52.91
C TYR A 4 -22.73 -32.15 53.52
N PRO A 5 -21.51 -31.60 53.34
CA PRO A 5 -21.21 -30.26 53.82
C PRO A 5 -21.77 -29.22 52.84
N PHE A 6 -22.44 -28.22 53.40
CA PHE A 6 -22.92 -27.04 52.69
C PHE A 6 -21.69 -26.18 52.35
N ILE A 7 -21.26 -26.17 51.08
CA ILE A 7 -20.22 -25.27 50.59
C ILE A 7 -20.88 -23.91 50.31
N LEU A 8 -20.58 -22.93 51.14
CA LEU A 8 -20.99 -21.54 50.97
C LEU A 8 -20.11 -20.91 49.88
N PHE A 9 -20.63 -20.76 48.67
CA PHE A 9 -19.99 -19.99 47.61
C PHE A 9 -20.13 -18.49 47.94
N VAL A 10 -19.08 -17.91 48.53
CA VAL A 10 -18.95 -16.45 48.66
C VAL A 10 -18.56 -15.92 47.29
N ILE A 11 -19.55 -15.44 46.54
CA ILE A 11 -19.32 -14.61 45.35
C ILE A 11 -18.85 -13.25 45.88
N LEU A 12 -17.53 -13.08 46.00
CA LEU A 12 -16.91 -11.77 46.11
C LEU A 12 -17.13 -11.05 44.77
N ASN A 13 -18.24 -10.32 44.68
CA ASN A 13 -18.40 -9.25 43.71
C ASN A 13 -17.38 -8.15 44.07
N LEU A 14 -16.12 -8.35 43.67
CA LEU A 14 -15.19 -7.27 43.47
C LEU A 14 -15.73 -6.44 42.31
N ASN A 15 -16.64 -5.53 42.63
CA ASN A 15 -16.84 -4.32 41.82
C ASN A 15 -15.53 -3.55 41.89
N ILE A 16 -14.56 -3.96 41.07
CA ILE A 16 -13.49 -3.07 40.64
C ILE A 16 -14.21 -2.03 39.80
N THR A 17 -14.73 -1.00 40.46
CA THR A 17 -14.97 0.27 39.80
C THR A 17 -13.60 0.73 39.32
N SER A 18 -13.25 0.38 38.09
CA SER A 18 -12.18 1.04 37.37
C SER A 18 -12.62 2.49 37.24
N ASN A 19 -12.28 3.31 38.24
CA ASN A 19 -12.26 4.75 38.04
C ASN A 19 -11.39 4.97 36.82
N SER A 20 -11.99 5.36 35.68
CA SER A 20 -11.23 5.76 34.51
C SER A 20 -10.37 6.94 34.95
N GLN A 21 -9.10 6.67 35.24
CA GLN A 21 -8.19 7.73 35.64
C GLN A 21 -7.81 8.47 34.37
N SER A 22 -8.47 9.61 34.15
CA SER A 22 -8.06 10.58 33.14
C SER A 22 -6.58 10.93 33.33
N LEU A 23 -5.85 11.22 32.25
CA LEU A 23 -4.45 11.62 32.32
C LEU A 23 -4.26 12.78 33.32
N THR A 24 -3.33 12.60 34.26
CA THR A 24 -2.95 13.66 35.22
C THR A 24 -1.73 14.43 34.71
N ILE A 25 -1.54 15.66 35.20
CA ILE A 25 -0.39 16.49 34.80
C ILE A 25 0.94 15.91 35.29
N GLU A 26 0.94 15.22 36.43
CA GLU A 26 2.13 14.55 36.98
C GLU A 26 2.56 13.41 36.06
N ARG A 27 1.60 12.57 35.63
CA ARG A 27 1.89 11.45 34.71
C ARG A 27 2.31 11.95 33.33
N ALA A 28 1.64 12.99 32.82
CA ALA A 28 2.02 13.64 31.57
C ALA A 28 3.45 14.21 31.65
N SER A 29 3.80 14.88 32.74
CA SER A 29 5.14 15.45 32.94
C SER A 29 6.19 14.35 33.01
N ALA A 30 5.92 13.27 33.76
CA ALA A 30 6.81 12.11 33.83
C ALA A 30 7.01 11.43 32.47
N PHE A 31 5.97 11.35 31.63
CA PHE A 31 6.08 10.82 30.27
C PHE A 31 7.02 11.69 29.40
N ILE A 32 6.81 13.01 29.39
CA ILE A 32 7.64 13.95 28.63
C ILE A 32 9.09 13.93 29.12
N GLU A 33 9.31 13.91 30.44
CA GLU A 33 10.64 13.79 31.03
C GLU A 33 11.31 12.49 30.59
N SER A 34 10.58 11.37 30.62
CA SER A 34 11.07 10.06 30.18
C SER A 34 11.50 10.06 28.70
N MET A 35 10.79 10.79 27.83
CA MET A 35 11.20 10.98 26.43
C MET A 35 12.45 11.87 26.30
N ILE A 36 12.52 12.97 27.06
CA ILE A 36 13.67 13.87 27.05
C ILE A 36 14.94 13.14 27.53
N THR A 37 14.83 12.32 28.57
CA THR A 37 15.98 11.59 29.14
C THR A 37 16.30 10.28 28.43
N ASP A 38 15.51 9.88 27.42
CA ASP A 38 15.66 8.60 26.71
C ASP A 38 15.68 7.39 27.67
N SER A 39 14.70 7.35 28.57
CA SER A 39 14.60 6.34 29.61
C SER A 39 14.06 5.01 29.09
N ASP A 40 14.64 3.89 29.54
CA ASP A 40 14.16 2.53 29.24
C ASP A 40 12.74 2.26 29.81
N SER A 41 12.21 3.15 30.66
CA SER A 41 10.88 3.04 31.26
C SER A 41 9.74 3.55 30.39
N LEU A 42 9.99 4.05 29.17
CA LEU A 42 8.95 4.63 28.30
C LEU A 42 7.77 3.68 28.04
N GLY A 43 8.02 2.37 27.99
CA GLY A 43 6.97 1.36 27.86
C GLY A 43 5.91 1.42 28.97
N ALA A 44 6.26 1.82 30.19
CA ALA A 44 5.31 1.90 31.32
C ALA A 44 4.24 3.01 31.14
N PHE A 45 4.43 3.90 30.16
CA PHE A 45 3.46 4.94 29.83
C PHE A 45 2.48 4.52 28.75
N VAL A 46 2.71 3.43 28.03
CA VAL A 46 1.91 3.01 26.87
C VAL A 46 0.86 1.99 27.27
N LEU A 47 -0.28 2.02 26.58
CA LEU A 47 -1.31 1.01 26.76
C LEU A 47 -0.75 -0.36 26.37
N GLN A 48 -0.96 -1.38 27.22
CA GLN A 48 -0.37 -2.70 27.02
C GLN A 48 -0.73 -3.31 25.65
N GLU A 49 -1.99 -3.17 25.21
CA GLU A 49 -2.45 -3.63 23.90
C GLU A 49 -1.67 -2.98 22.74
N GLU A 50 -1.37 -1.67 22.84
CA GLU A 50 -0.61 -0.95 21.81
C GLU A 50 0.87 -1.36 21.79
N LEU A 51 1.45 -1.68 22.96
CA LEU A 51 2.80 -2.26 23.02
C LEU A 51 2.87 -3.64 22.37
N GLU A 52 1.87 -4.48 22.64
CA GLU A 52 1.77 -5.81 22.05
C GLU A 52 1.63 -5.70 20.53
N ILE A 53 0.76 -4.81 20.03
CA ILE A 53 0.60 -4.57 18.60
C ILE A 53 1.92 -4.10 17.97
N SER A 54 2.63 -3.13 18.55
CA SER A 54 3.91 -2.63 18.02
C SER A 54 4.99 -3.72 17.94
N LYS A 55 4.95 -4.70 18.85
CA LYS A 55 5.98 -5.76 18.96
C LYS A 55 5.59 -7.07 18.25
N ARG A 56 4.32 -7.25 17.85
CA ARG A 56 3.77 -8.55 17.40
C ARG A 56 4.56 -9.22 16.26
N LEU A 57 5.09 -8.42 15.35
CA LEU A 57 5.81 -8.90 14.17
C LEU A 57 7.31 -9.13 14.43
N SER A 58 7.81 -8.80 15.63
CA SER A 58 9.21 -8.87 16.03
C SER A 58 10.16 -8.13 15.08
N ILE A 59 9.70 -7.02 14.50
CA ILE A 59 10.50 -6.13 13.66
C ILE A 59 11.22 -5.12 14.57
N THR A 60 12.53 -4.98 14.41
CA THR A 60 13.39 -4.06 15.15
C THR A 60 14.20 -3.19 14.22
N TYR A 61 14.43 -1.93 14.60
CA TYR A 61 15.20 -0.98 13.81
C TYR A 61 16.51 -0.60 14.49
N ASP A 62 17.63 -0.67 13.75
CA ASP A 62 18.94 -0.38 14.30
C ASP A 62 19.02 1.07 14.79
N GLY A 63 19.46 1.27 16.04
CA GLY A 63 19.53 2.58 16.67
C GLY A 63 18.19 3.14 17.18
N VAL A 64 17.08 2.41 17.00
CA VAL A 64 15.76 2.81 17.52
C VAL A 64 15.43 2.00 18.77
N LYS A 65 15.48 2.66 19.94
CA LYS A 65 15.12 2.01 21.22
C LYS A 65 13.62 1.76 21.35
N THR A 66 12.80 2.67 20.84
CA THR A 66 11.37 2.70 21.12
C THR A 66 10.55 2.75 19.84
N LYS A 67 10.32 1.58 19.23
CA LYS A 67 9.60 1.45 17.95
C LYS A 67 8.26 2.19 17.91
N PHE A 68 7.44 2.08 18.96
CA PHE A 68 6.12 2.71 19.00
C PHE A 68 6.14 4.26 18.97
N LEU A 69 7.31 4.88 19.10
CA LEU A 69 7.49 6.33 18.96
C LEU A 69 8.05 6.76 17.60
N ILE A 70 8.36 5.84 16.66
CA ILE A 70 8.85 6.21 15.33
C ILE A 70 7.88 7.22 14.69
N SER A 71 8.41 8.36 14.27
CA SER A 71 7.67 9.54 13.74
C SER A 71 6.86 10.37 14.74
N TYR A 72 6.85 10.00 16.03
CA TYR A 72 6.15 10.69 17.11
C TYR A 72 7.08 11.21 18.22
N GLU A 73 8.40 11.08 18.03
CA GLU A 73 9.43 11.54 18.96
C GLU A 73 9.50 13.08 19.02
N ILE A 74 10.01 13.62 20.14
CA ILE A 74 10.45 15.01 20.16
C ILE A 74 11.78 15.06 19.38
N PRO A 75 11.93 15.97 18.39
CA PRO A 75 13.16 16.05 17.61
C PRO A 75 14.39 16.20 18.50
N GLN A 76 15.48 15.50 18.18
CA GLN A 76 16.70 15.49 19.01
C GLN A 76 17.26 16.90 19.27
N GLN A 77 17.14 17.80 18.28
CA GLN A 77 17.53 19.21 18.45
C GLN A 77 16.69 19.92 19.52
N VAL A 78 15.37 19.70 19.54
CA VAL A 78 14.46 20.26 20.55
C VAL A 78 14.77 19.69 21.93
N ILE A 79 15.04 18.38 22.03
CA ILE A 79 15.47 17.73 23.29
C ILE A 79 16.76 18.36 23.81
N LYS A 80 17.74 18.58 22.94
CA LYS A 80 19.02 19.20 23.29
C LYS A 80 18.83 20.62 23.83
N GLU A 81 18.07 21.46 23.14
CA GLU A 81 17.79 22.83 23.56
C GLU A 81 17.04 22.90 24.91
N ILE A 82 16.13 21.95 25.17
CA ILE A 82 15.46 21.83 26.47
C ILE A 82 16.45 21.44 27.58
N LYS A 83 17.35 20.48 27.32
CA LYS A 83 18.37 20.04 28.30
C LYS A 83 19.39 21.13 28.61
N GLU A 84 19.68 22.00 27.66
CA GLU A 84 20.57 23.15 27.82
C GLU A 84 19.86 24.37 28.45
N GLU A 85 18.59 24.23 28.85
CA GLU A 85 17.73 25.28 29.40
C GLU A 85 17.53 26.50 28.46
N SER A 86 17.90 26.36 27.18
CA SER A 86 17.76 27.41 26.16
C SER A 86 16.36 27.44 25.55
N LEU A 87 15.59 26.36 25.70
CA LEU A 87 14.21 26.25 25.26
C LEU A 87 13.31 25.74 26.40
N LYS A 88 12.19 26.44 26.62
CA LYS A 88 11.16 26.01 27.58
C LYS A 88 10.01 25.32 26.83
N TYR A 89 9.37 24.38 27.51
CA TYR A 89 8.16 23.74 27.01
C TYR A 89 6.98 23.96 27.96
N THR A 90 5.77 23.84 27.41
CA THR A 90 4.51 23.91 28.14
C THR A 90 3.69 22.67 27.83
N LEU A 91 2.95 22.21 28.84
CA LEU A 91 2.04 21.08 28.76
C LEU A 91 0.62 21.54 29.04
N SER A 92 -0.33 21.09 28.23
CA SER A 92 -1.77 21.27 28.53
C SER A 92 -2.53 20.00 28.17
N ILE A 93 -3.46 19.61 29.04
CA ILE A 93 -4.28 18.40 28.88
C ILE A 93 -5.69 18.82 28.47
N GLU A 94 -6.14 18.33 27.33
CA GLU A 94 -7.51 18.43 26.86
C GLU A 94 -8.24 17.12 27.15
N LYS A 95 -9.37 17.19 27.87
CA LYS A 95 -10.21 16.01 28.13
C LYS A 95 -11.26 15.90 27.03
N ILE A 96 -11.32 14.76 26.35
CA ILE A 96 -12.21 14.55 25.20
C ILE A 96 -13.49 13.82 25.64
N ASP A 97 -13.33 12.66 26.27
CA ASP A 97 -14.43 11.89 26.87
C ASP A 97 -13.96 11.28 28.22
N GLY A 98 -14.77 10.41 28.84
CA GLY A 98 -14.49 9.89 30.19
C GLY A 98 -13.20 9.07 30.34
N GLU A 99 -12.64 8.52 29.26
CA GLU A 99 -11.41 7.73 29.30
C GLU A 99 -10.29 8.31 28.43
N PHE A 100 -10.59 9.16 27.45
CA PHE A 100 -9.60 9.71 26.53
C PHE A 100 -9.13 11.13 26.88
N SER A 101 -7.85 11.41 26.63
CA SER A 101 -7.24 12.72 26.83
C SER A 101 -6.18 13.02 25.77
N ILE A 102 -6.00 14.29 25.44
CA ILE A 102 -4.93 14.76 24.54
C ILE A 102 -3.95 15.61 25.34
N LEU A 103 -2.68 15.22 25.33
CA LEU A 103 -1.58 16.02 25.84
C LEU A 103 -1.01 16.87 24.71
N ASN A 104 -1.11 18.18 24.84
CA ASN A 104 -0.46 19.13 23.95
C ASN A 104 0.91 19.48 24.51
N PHE A 105 1.97 19.17 23.77
CA PHE A 105 3.34 19.58 24.03
C PHE A 105 3.70 20.76 23.12
N LYS A 106 4.24 21.83 23.69
CA LYS A 106 4.61 23.02 22.91
C LYS A 106 5.87 23.69 23.45
N THR A 107 6.79 23.99 22.54
CA THR A 107 7.90 24.94 22.69
C THR A 107 7.66 26.15 21.77
N ASP A 108 8.62 27.08 21.71
CA ASP A 108 8.55 28.23 20.81
C ASP A 108 8.65 27.84 19.32
N ASN A 109 9.36 26.75 19.00
CA ASN A 109 9.66 26.31 17.63
C ASN A 109 9.05 24.95 17.26
N PHE A 110 8.43 24.24 18.20
CA PHE A 110 7.88 22.90 17.97
C PHE A 110 6.59 22.68 18.76
N LYS A 111 5.65 21.95 18.17
CA LYS A 111 4.41 21.55 18.82
C LYS A 111 4.01 20.16 18.37
N THR A 112 3.47 19.36 19.28
CA THR A 112 2.92 18.04 18.96
C THR A 112 1.83 17.65 19.94
N LYS A 113 1.07 16.61 19.59
CA LYS A 113 -0.03 16.06 20.38
C LYS A 113 0.22 14.59 20.66
N TYR A 114 -0.06 14.17 21.89
CA TYR A 114 -0.04 12.78 22.32
C TYR A 114 -1.42 12.36 22.82
N TYR A 115 -1.87 11.17 22.44
CA TYR A 115 -3.21 10.68 22.74
C TYR A 115 -3.13 9.65 23.87
N PHE A 116 -4.08 9.72 24.80
CA PHE A 116 -4.10 8.86 25.98
C PHE A 116 -5.48 8.23 26.19
N LYS A 117 -5.51 6.98 26.65
CA LYS A 117 -6.69 6.27 27.17
C LYS A 117 -6.40 5.79 28.59
N ASN A 118 -7.24 6.17 29.56
CA ASN A 118 -7.06 5.85 30.99
C ASN A 118 -5.66 6.19 31.51
N GLY A 119 -5.10 7.31 31.04
CA GLY A 119 -3.75 7.76 31.39
C GLY A 119 -2.60 7.04 30.68
N PHE A 120 -2.86 6.10 29.77
CA PHE A 120 -1.84 5.41 28.98
C PHE A 120 -1.78 5.91 27.54
N LEU A 121 -0.57 6.09 27.00
CA LEU A 121 -0.32 6.52 25.62
C LEU A 121 -0.91 5.49 24.65
N ILE A 122 -1.59 6.01 23.63
CA ILE A 122 -2.14 5.27 22.50
C ILE A 122 -1.74 5.98 21.20
N SER A 123 -1.72 5.23 20.10
CA SER A 123 -1.45 5.80 18.79
C SER A 123 -2.62 6.64 18.27
N PRO A 124 -2.38 7.64 17.41
CA PRO A 124 -3.45 8.34 16.70
C PRO A 124 -4.36 7.39 15.90
N PRO A 125 -3.85 6.35 15.20
CA PRO A 125 -4.70 5.33 14.60
C PRO A 125 -5.67 4.68 15.58
N TYR A 126 -5.22 4.29 16.78
CA TYR A 126 -6.12 3.74 17.80
C TYR A 126 -7.20 4.74 18.20
N PHE A 127 -6.82 5.99 18.42
CA PHE A 127 -7.75 7.05 18.85
C PHE A 127 -8.82 7.36 17.78
N PHE A 128 -8.41 7.56 16.53
CA PHE A 128 -9.31 8.02 15.46
C PHE A 128 -10.10 6.88 14.79
N SER A 129 -9.62 5.64 14.86
CA SER A 129 -10.36 4.47 14.32
C SER A 129 -11.33 3.84 15.33
N LYS A 130 -11.51 4.45 16.51
CA LYS A 130 -12.49 4.01 17.50
C LYS A 130 -13.88 3.93 16.87
N GLY A 131 -14.48 2.74 16.88
CA GLY A 131 -15.82 2.49 16.34
C GLY A 131 -15.88 2.21 14.84
N TRP A 132 -14.75 2.20 14.14
CA TRP A 132 -14.69 1.77 12.74
C TRP A 132 -15.05 0.29 12.61
N LYS A 133 -15.57 -0.09 11.44
CA LYS A 133 -15.98 -1.47 11.19
C LYS A 133 -14.73 -2.36 11.15
N LYS A 134 -14.71 -3.36 12.04
CA LYS A 134 -13.69 -4.41 12.03
C LYS A 134 -14.12 -5.55 11.09
N ILE A 135 -13.24 -5.94 10.18
CA ILE A 135 -13.38 -7.14 9.33
C ILE A 135 -12.11 -7.96 9.51
N GLU A 136 -12.21 -9.27 9.53
CA GLU A 136 -11.05 -10.15 9.66
C GLU A 136 -11.05 -11.18 8.54
N SER A 137 -9.85 -11.49 8.04
CA SER A 137 -9.58 -12.56 7.10
C SER A 137 -8.42 -13.42 7.60
N GLU A 138 -7.83 -14.25 6.73
CA GLU A 138 -6.77 -15.18 7.10
C GLU A 138 -5.50 -14.46 7.58
N HIS A 139 -5.05 -13.45 6.82
CA HIS A 139 -3.81 -12.71 7.11
C HIS A 139 -4.06 -11.27 7.54
N PHE A 140 -5.30 -10.76 7.57
CA PHE A 140 -5.59 -9.36 7.86
C PHE A 140 -6.62 -9.12 8.97
N ILE A 141 -6.44 -7.99 9.65
CA ILE A 141 -7.48 -7.27 10.39
C ILE A 141 -7.67 -5.93 9.69
N PHE A 142 -8.88 -5.69 9.19
CA PHE A 142 -9.27 -4.44 8.57
C PHE A 142 -10.02 -3.56 9.57
N TYR A 143 -9.67 -2.28 9.60
CA TYR A 143 -10.46 -1.22 10.22
C TYR A 143 -10.97 -0.31 9.11
N VAL A 144 -12.28 -0.30 8.88
CA VAL A 144 -12.91 0.40 7.77
C VAL A 144 -13.77 1.53 8.30
N SER A 145 -13.39 2.76 7.93
CA SER A 145 -14.11 4.00 8.27
C SER A 145 -15.54 4.01 7.71
N GLU A 146 -15.68 3.62 6.45
CA GLU A 146 -16.92 3.68 5.68
C GLU A 146 -17.14 2.34 4.95
N PRO A 147 -17.90 1.40 5.54
CA PRO A 147 -18.01 0.02 5.07
C PRO A 147 -18.45 -0.14 3.62
N GLU A 148 -19.28 0.77 3.11
CA GLU A 148 -19.77 0.84 1.74
C GLU A 148 -18.65 1.10 0.71
N LEU A 149 -17.47 1.56 1.14
CA LEU A 149 -16.31 1.76 0.25
C LEU A 149 -15.41 0.51 0.16
N PHE A 150 -15.73 -0.58 0.87
CA PHE A 150 -14.94 -1.80 0.88
C PHE A 150 -15.80 -3.03 0.58
N ASN A 151 -15.19 -4.02 -0.09
CA ASN A 151 -15.91 -5.20 -0.56
C ASN A 151 -15.10 -6.48 -0.36
N GLN A 152 -15.78 -7.62 -0.39
CA GLN A 152 -15.17 -8.92 -0.15
C GLN A 152 -14.16 -9.29 -1.25
N TYR A 153 -14.40 -8.85 -2.48
CA TYR A 153 -13.46 -9.04 -3.58
C TYR A 153 -12.08 -8.44 -3.25
N SER A 154 -12.04 -7.21 -2.74
CA SER A 154 -10.77 -6.54 -2.36
C SER A 154 -10.04 -7.27 -1.23
N VAL A 155 -10.78 -7.83 -0.28
CA VAL A 155 -10.20 -8.69 0.77
C VAL A 155 -9.53 -9.92 0.15
N ASN A 156 -10.21 -10.59 -0.77
CA ASN A 156 -9.67 -11.79 -1.44
C ASN A 156 -8.41 -11.44 -2.26
N GLN A 157 -8.43 -10.33 -2.99
CA GLN A 157 -7.26 -9.88 -3.76
C GLN A 157 -6.05 -9.59 -2.86
N LEU A 158 -6.25 -8.99 -1.69
CA LEU A 158 -5.18 -8.77 -0.71
C LEU A 158 -4.65 -10.09 -0.12
N GLU A 159 -5.53 -11.06 0.13
CA GLU A 159 -5.15 -12.40 0.60
C GLU A 159 -4.30 -13.15 -0.42
N ASP A 160 -4.72 -13.15 -1.68
CA ASP A 160 -4.00 -13.79 -2.78
C ASP A 160 -2.67 -13.10 -3.03
N PHE A 161 -2.63 -11.77 -2.94
CA PHE A 161 -1.41 -11.00 -2.99
C PHE A 161 -0.41 -11.44 -1.91
N VAL A 162 -0.83 -11.53 -0.64
CA VAL A 162 0.05 -11.97 0.45
C VAL A 162 0.60 -13.38 0.20
N LYS A 163 -0.24 -14.30 -0.28
CA LYS A 163 0.16 -15.68 -0.61
C LYS A 163 1.20 -15.71 -1.74
N ASN A 164 1.05 -14.86 -2.75
CA ASN A 164 2.02 -14.73 -3.83
C ASN A 164 3.35 -14.18 -3.30
N ILE A 165 3.32 -13.15 -2.45
CA ILE A 165 4.52 -12.55 -1.87
C ILE A 165 5.25 -13.51 -0.92
N PHE A 166 4.55 -14.40 -0.21
CA PHE A 166 5.21 -15.47 0.55
C PHE A 166 6.12 -16.34 -0.33
N SER A 167 5.72 -16.58 -1.58
CA SER A 167 6.54 -17.33 -2.54
C SER A 167 7.72 -16.49 -3.02
N VAL A 168 7.50 -15.22 -3.38
CA VAL A 168 8.54 -14.28 -3.84
C VAL A 168 9.62 -14.10 -2.78
N LEU A 169 9.23 -13.80 -1.54
CA LEU A 169 10.14 -13.56 -0.41
C LEU A 169 10.62 -14.86 0.28
N LYS A 170 10.25 -16.03 -0.25
CA LYS A 170 10.58 -17.35 0.30
C LYS A 170 10.31 -17.43 1.81
N PHE A 171 9.08 -17.14 2.22
CA PHE A 171 8.67 -17.28 3.61
C PHE A 171 8.66 -18.75 4.02
N THR A 172 9.23 -19.04 5.18
CA THR A 172 9.15 -20.31 5.89
C THR A 172 7.73 -20.52 6.42
N ASP A 173 7.38 -21.76 6.76
CA ASP A 173 6.05 -22.06 7.32
C ASP A 173 5.85 -21.42 8.71
N GLU A 174 6.92 -21.20 9.47
CA GLU A 174 6.87 -20.47 10.74
C GLU A 174 6.58 -18.98 10.53
N GLU A 175 7.23 -18.35 9.56
CA GLU A 175 6.96 -16.97 9.16
C GLU A 175 5.50 -16.80 8.70
N LYS A 176 5.00 -17.70 7.84
CA LYS A 176 3.60 -17.70 7.39
C LYS A 176 2.61 -17.84 8.55
N LYS A 177 2.85 -18.81 9.45
CA LYS A 177 2.02 -19.01 10.66
C LYS A 177 2.03 -17.77 11.57
N THR A 178 3.16 -17.08 11.66
CA THR A 178 3.26 -15.85 12.44
C THR A 178 2.40 -14.75 11.82
N ILE A 179 2.46 -14.54 10.51
CA ILE A 179 1.57 -13.56 9.84
C ILE A 179 0.10 -13.95 10.00
N GLN A 180 -0.25 -15.22 9.84
CA GLN A 180 -1.63 -15.70 10.01
C GLN A 180 -2.14 -15.48 11.46
N LYS A 181 -1.28 -15.69 12.46
CA LYS A 181 -1.62 -15.50 13.87
C LYS A 181 -1.72 -14.02 14.26
N GLU A 182 -0.70 -13.24 13.92
CA GLU A 182 -0.56 -11.85 14.37
C GLU A 182 -1.31 -10.86 13.49
N LYS A 183 -1.57 -11.25 12.24
CA LYS A 183 -2.28 -10.50 11.19
C LYS A 183 -1.66 -9.15 10.82
N LEU A 184 -1.75 -8.82 9.55
CA LEU A 184 -1.48 -7.49 9.02
C LEU A 184 -2.66 -6.57 9.36
N ILE A 185 -2.37 -5.37 9.86
CA ILE A 185 -3.42 -4.41 10.21
C ILE A 185 -3.55 -3.41 9.07
N TYR A 186 -4.76 -3.33 8.51
CA TYR A 186 -5.08 -2.54 7.33
C TYR A 186 -6.20 -1.55 7.68
N ILE A 187 -5.90 -0.26 7.65
CA ILE A 187 -6.79 0.81 8.06
C ILE A 187 -7.25 1.57 6.82
N LEU A 188 -8.49 1.31 6.39
CA LEU A 188 -9.10 1.90 5.22
C LEU A 188 -9.84 3.20 5.59
N CYS A 189 -9.26 4.31 5.16
CA CYS A 189 -9.78 5.66 5.31
C CYS A 189 -10.69 6.01 4.14
N LYS A 190 -11.73 6.80 4.38
CA LYS A 190 -12.62 7.26 3.30
C LYS A 190 -11.94 8.32 2.44
N ASP A 191 -11.06 9.12 3.02
CA ASP A 191 -10.37 10.23 2.35
C ASP A 191 -8.99 10.54 2.95
N GLU A 192 -8.27 11.46 2.30
CA GLU A 192 -6.94 11.93 2.72
C GLU A 192 -6.97 12.68 4.07
N ASN A 193 -8.12 13.27 4.45
CA ASN A 193 -8.25 13.98 5.73
C ASN A 193 -8.24 13.01 6.91
N GLU A 194 -8.83 11.83 6.76
CA GLU A 194 -8.72 10.76 7.75
C GLU A 194 -7.28 10.26 7.86
N ILE A 195 -6.58 10.04 6.74
CA ILE A 195 -5.16 9.68 6.78
C ILE A 195 -4.35 10.73 7.54
N GLU A 196 -4.56 12.02 7.25
CA GLU A 196 -3.85 13.09 7.94
C GLU A 196 -4.10 13.10 9.45
N LYS A 197 -5.31 12.77 9.91
CA LYS A 197 -5.60 12.62 11.35
C LYS A 197 -4.83 11.45 11.96
N LEU A 198 -4.77 10.32 11.25
CA LEU A 198 -4.16 9.08 11.73
C LEU A 198 -2.61 9.12 11.68
N THR A 199 -2.02 9.86 10.75
CA THR A 199 -0.56 9.84 10.52
C THR A 199 0.12 11.18 10.78
N GLY A 200 -0.63 12.29 10.75
CA GLY A 200 -0.09 13.65 10.72
C GLY A 200 0.35 14.14 9.34
N TYR A 201 0.22 13.32 8.30
CA TYR A 201 0.67 13.63 6.94
C TYR A 201 -0.48 13.54 5.94
N LYS A 202 -0.56 14.52 5.05
CA LYS A 202 -1.46 14.47 3.90
C LYS A 202 -0.91 13.52 2.85
N ALA A 203 -1.50 12.33 2.74
CA ALA A 203 -1.15 11.29 1.78
C ALA A 203 -2.38 10.46 1.42
N ARG A 204 -2.26 9.59 0.42
CA ARG A 204 -3.30 8.60 0.04
C ARG A 204 -3.05 7.20 0.59
N GLY A 205 -1.82 6.95 1.02
CA GLY A 205 -1.48 5.78 1.81
C GLY A 205 -0.07 5.90 2.38
N MET A 206 0.17 5.17 3.47
CA MET A 206 1.43 5.15 4.19
C MET A 206 1.51 3.92 5.10
N GLY A 207 2.67 3.28 5.13
CA GLY A 207 3.07 2.34 6.16
C GLY A 207 3.43 3.05 7.48
N ASN A 208 2.77 2.69 8.56
CA ASN A 208 3.13 3.14 9.91
C ASN A 208 4.14 2.15 10.52
N LEU A 209 5.43 2.49 10.51
CA LEU A 209 6.48 1.61 11.03
C LEU A 209 6.44 1.40 12.55
N ALA A 210 5.82 2.32 13.30
CA ALA A 210 5.72 2.22 14.74
C ALA A 210 4.83 1.04 15.18
N TYR A 211 3.79 0.75 14.40
CA TYR A 211 2.80 -0.28 14.71
C TYR A 211 2.59 -1.31 13.58
N ASP A 212 3.35 -1.22 12.50
CA ASP A 212 3.21 -2.06 11.30
C ASP A 212 1.77 -2.02 10.74
N TYR A 213 1.24 -0.81 10.53
CA TYR A 213 -0.08 -0.60 9.91
C TYR A 213 0.06 -0.19 8.45
N VAL A 214 -0.85 -0.67 7.61
CA VAL A 214 -1.16 -0.02 6.34
C VAL A 214 -2.28 0.97 6.60
N ILE A 215 -2.08 2.26 6.32
CA ILE A 215 -3.12 3.28 6.43
C ILE A 215 -3.33 3.86 5.04
N THR A 216 -4.55 3.78 4.48
CA THR A 216 -4.75 4.02 3.03
C THR A 216 -6.18 4.36 2.66
N THR A 217 -6.37 5.05 1.52
CA THR A 217 -7.68 5.25 0.88
C THR A 217 -8.00 4.21 -0.20
N TYR A 218 -7.03 3.36 -0.56
CA TYR A 218 -7.15 2.37 -1.61
C TYR A 218 -7.64 1.03 -1.06
N ASN A 219 -8.58 0.40 -1.77
CA ASN A 219 -9.14 -0.90 -1.36
C ASN A 219 -8.06 -1.99 -1.38
N CYS A 220 -7.17 -1.94 -2.38
CA CYS A 220 -6.03 -2.85 -2.50
C CYS A 220 -4.73 -2.03 -2.64
N HIS A 221 -4.06 -1.74 -1.52
CA HIS A 221 -2.79 -1.01 -1.50
C HIS A 221 -1.60 -1.94 -1.32
N TYR A 222 -1.34 -2.77 -2.33
CA TYR A 222 -0.27 -3.78 -2.32
C TYR A 222 1.12 -3.20 -2.01
N HIS A 223 1.41 -1.99 -2.51
CA HIS A 223 2.64 -1.26 -2.26
C HIS A 223 3.00 -1.15 -0.76
N GLU A 224 2.07 -0.70 0.08
CA GLU A 224 2.33 -0.54 1.52
C GLU A 224 2.35 -1.88 2.26
N VAL A 225 1.58 -2.86 1.78
CA VAL A 225 1.64 -4.23 2.29
C VAL A 225 3.05 -4.82 2.09
N LEU A 226 3.69 -4.55 0.96
CA LEU A 226 5.06 -5.02 0.68
C LEU A 226 6.10 -4.43 1.63
N HIS A 227 6.00 -3.14 1.95
CA HIS A 227 6.92 -2.52 2.92
C HIS A 227 6.89 -3.27 4.26
N ILE A 228 5.70 -3.63 4.75
CA ILE A 228 5.55 -4.38 6.00
C ILE A 228 6.05 -5.82 5.86
N LEU A 229 5.68 -6.53 4.79
CA LEU A 229 6.11 -7.91 4.57
C LEU A 229 7.62 -8.03 4.39
N LEU A 230 8.25 -7.08 3.70
CA LEU A 230 9.70 -7.03 3.54
C LEU A 230 10.39 -6.77 4.88
N ASN A 231 9.93 -5.80 5.67
CA ASN A 231 10.48 -5.53 7.00
C ASN A 231 10.30 -6.74 7.92
N PHE A 232 9.16 -7.43 7.85
CA PHE A 232 8.93 -8.68 8.56
C PHE A 232 9.91 -9.77 8.13
N LYS A 233 10.21 -9.89 6.82
CA LYS A 233 11.19 -10.86 6.32
C LYS A 233 12.60 -10.60 6.83
N LEU A 234 12.99 -9.32 6.90
CA LEU A 234 14.32 -8.91 7.33
C LEU A 234 14.49 -8.96 8.86
N LYS A 235 13.41 -8.76 9.62
CA LYS A 235 13.34 -8.70 11.09
C LYS A 235 14.13 -7.59 11.74
N SER A 236 15.43 -7.50 11.49
CA SER A 236 16.31 -6.43 11.96
C SER A 236 16.87 -5.68 10.78
N LEU A 237 16.62 -4.39 10.73
CA LEU A 237 17.06 -3.53 9.65
C LEU A 237 17.32 -2.11 10.16
N PRO A 238 18.19 -1.33 9.50
CA PRO A 238 18.25 0.10 9.77
C PRO A 238 16.92 0.81 9.48
N LEU A 239 16.69 1.96 10.13
CA LEU A 239 15.42 2.69 10.02
C LEU A 239 15.10 3.14 8.58
N TYR A 240 16.11 3.45 7.78
CA TYR A 240 15.93 3.89 6.40
C TYR A 240 16.63 2.95 5.43
N THR A 241 16.03 2.77 4.26
CA THR A 241 16.67 2.12 3.12
C THR A 241 16.82 3.10 1.97
N HIS A 242 17.85 2.94 1.16
CA HIS A 242 18.02 3.77 -0.04
C HIS A 242 16.73 3.71 -0.88
N PRO A 243 16.15 4.86 -1.26
CA PRO A 243 14.81 4.93 -1.84
C PRO A 243 14.68 4.12 -3.14
N PHE A 244 15.75 4.04 -3.93
CA PHE A 244 15.83 3.16 -5.09
C PHE A 244 15.44 1.69 -4.81
N PHE A 245 15.87 1.13 -3.68
CA PHE A 245 15.54 -0.25 -3.30
C PHE A 245 14.20 -0.32 -2.56
N GLN A 246 13.95 0.62 -1.65
CA GLN A 246 12.74 0.65 -0.84
C GLN A 246 11.48 0.78 -1.71
N GLU A 247 11.39 1.86 -2.49
CA GLU A 247 10.25 2.13 -3.35
C GLU A 247 10.26 1.21 -4.57
N GLY A 248 11.45 0.91 -5.11
CA GLY A 248 11.59 0.01 -6.25
C GLY A 248 11.06 -1.39 -5.97
N PHE A 249 11.34 -1.98 -4.79
CA PHE A 249 10.75 -3.27 -4.42
C PHE A 249 9.22 -3.22 -4.37
N ALA A 250 8.69 -2.19 -3.68
CA ALA A 250 7.25 -2.05 -3.49
C ALA A 250 6.52 -1.80 -4.83
N VAL A 251 7.15 -1.09 -5.77
CA VAL A 251 6.62 -0.88 -7.12
C VAL A 251 6.69 -2.15 -7.96
N ALA A 252 7.80 -2.88 -7.90
CA ALA A 252 8.02 -4.08 -8.71
C ALA A 252 6.90 -5.12 -8.57
N PHE A 253 6.35 -5.28 -7.36
CA PHE A 253 5.32 -6.28 -7.09
C PHE A 253 3.98 -5.69 -6.65
N GLY A 254 3.94 -4.47 -6.12
CA GLY A 254 2.72 -3.85 -5.57
C GLY A 254 2.26 -2.60 -6.32
N GLY A 255 2.99 -2.19 -7.35
CA GLY A 255 2.65 -1.03 -8.17
C GLY A 255 2.67 0.25 -7.35
N ARG A 256 1.68 1.10 -7.56
CA ARG A 256 1.51 2.37 -6.84
C ARG A 256 0.02 2.56 -6.60
N GLY A 257 -0.38 3.15 -5.47
CA GLY A 257 -1.81 3.29 -5.13
C GLY A 257 -2.72 3.68 -6.31
N GLY A 258 -3.66 2.79 -6.65
CA GLY A 258 -4.57 2.95 -7.80
C GLY A 258 -4.06 2.40 -9.14
N TYR A 259 -2.85 1.84 -9.19
CA TYR A 259 -2.19 1.34 -10.41
C TYR A 259 -1.50 0.01 -10.14
N GLU A 260 -1.86 -1.02 -10.91
CA GLU A 260 -1.20 -2.32 -10.83
C GLU A 260 0.26 -2.28 -11.28
N PRO A 261 1.11 -3.23 -10.85
CA PRO A 261 2.54 -3.25 -11.17
C PRO A 261 2.83 -3.11 -12.67
N GLY A 262 2.12 -3.87 -13.52
CA GLY A 262 2.35 -3.86 -14.98
C GLY A 262 2.26 -2.46 -15.61
N ILE A 263 1.33 -1.63 -15.14
CA ILE A 263 1.17 -0.23 -15.58
C ILE A 263 2.43 0.58 -15.30
N ILE A 264 2.87 0.53 -14.05
CA ILE A 264 3.98 1.35 -13.57
C ILE A 264 5.30 0.86 -14.18
N LEU A 265 5.45 -0.45 -14.36
CA LEU A 265 6.63 -1.04 -15.00
C LEU A 265 6.72 -0.71 -16.49
N ASN A 266 5.59 -0.63 -17.21
CA ASN A 266 5.56 -0.16 -18.60
C ASN A 266 6.05 1.29 -18.72
N LEU A 267 5.64 2.16 -17.80
CA LEU A 267 6.16 3.53 -17.74
C LEU A 267 7.68 3.53 -17.47
N GLY A 268 8.17 2.65 -16.59
CA GLY A 268 9.61 2.49 -16.34
C GLY A 268 10.38 2.10 -17.60
N LYS A 269 9.82 1.18 -18.40
CA LYS A 269 10.40 0.76 -19.69
C LYS A 269 10.43 1.93 -20.68
N PHE A 270 9.33 2.66 -20.80
CA PHE A 270 9.28 3.86 -21.66
C PHE A 270 10.36 4.87 -21.26
N LEU A 271 10.47 5.21 -19.98
CA LEU A 271 11.43 6.20 -19.48
C LEU A 271 12.88 5.83 -19.83
N GLU A 272 13.25 4.56 -19.65
CA GLU A 272 14.59 4.07 -19.99
C GLU A 272 14.81 4.07 -21.51
N GLN A 273 13.87 3.55 -22.31
CA GLN A 273 14.02 3.42 -23.77
C GLN A 273 13.99 4.76 -24.52
N SER A 274 13.30 5.75 -23.96
CA SER A 274 13.22 7.11 -24.50
C SER A 274 14.34 8.02 -24.01
N GLU A 275 15.21 7.53 -23.11
CA GLU A 275 16.28 8.29 -22.47
C GLU A 275 15.80 9.51 -21.66
N PHE A 276 14.51 9.58 -21.31
CA PHE A 276 13.99 10.62 -20.40
C PHE A 276 14.56 10.49 -18.99
N LEU A 277 14.85 9.26 -18.56
CA LEU A 277 15.48 8.95 -17.29
C LEU A 277 16.24 7.62 -17.40
N ASN A 278 17.48 7.59 -16.93
CA ASN A 278 18.29 6.38 -16.82
C ASN A 278 18.45 5.97 -15.35
N LYS A 279 18.47 4.66 -15.07
CA LYS A 279 18.68 4.12 -13.71
C LYS A 279 19.90 4.71 -12.98
N ASN A 280 20.97 5.08 -13.70
CA ASN A 280 22.20 5.61 -13.10
C ASN A 280 21.96 6.92 -12.36
N GLN A 281 20.98 7.72 -12.82
CA GLN A 281 20.56 8.97 -12.17
C GLN A 281 19.75 8.72 -10.89
N LEU A 282 19.35 7.48 -10.63
CA LEU A 282 18.57 7.08 -9.46
C LEU A 282 19.42 6.36 -8.41
N LEU A 283 20.72 6.16 -8.66
CA LEU A 283 21.65 5.49 -7.74
C LEU A 283 22.11 6.39 -6.59
N ASN A 284 21.91 7.71 -6.68
CA ASN A 284 22.14 8.65 -5.59
C ASN A 284 20.81 9.00 -4.91
N ALA A 285 20.73 8.88 -3.59
CA ALA A 285 19.50 9.08 -2.84
C ALA A 285 18.94 10.51 -2.90
N ASP A 286 19.80 11.52 -3.02
CA ASP A 286 19.38 12.92 -3.11
C ASP A 286 18.91 13.25 -4.53
N GLU A 287 19.60 12.73 -5.55
CA GLU A 287 19.15 12.84 -6.95
C GLU A 287 17.82 12.10 -7.15
N TYR A 288 17.66 10.89 -6.59
CA TYR A 288 16.41 10.14 -6.62
C TYR A 288 15.22 10.98 -6.12
N LYS A 289 15.40 11.67 -4.98
CA LYS A 289 14.38 12.52 -4.36
C LYS A 289 14.12 13.82 -5.13
N SER A 290 15.03 14.22 -6.02
CA SER A 290 14.85 15.40 -6.86
C SER A 290 13.93 15.14 -8.06
N TYR A 291 13.75 13.89 -8.46
CA TYR A 291 12.80 13.50 -9.50
C TYR A 291 11.38 13.35 -8.94
N ASP A 292 10.38 13.66 -9.77
CA ASP A 292 8.99 13.37 -9.45
C ASP A 292 8.81 11.84 -9.28
N VAL A 293 7.99 11.46 -8.31
CA VAL A 293 7.71 10.04 -8.02
C VAL A 293 7.05 9.33 -9.20
N SER A 294 6.38 10.04 -10.11
CA SER A 294 5.87 9.46 -11.36
C SER A 294 6.96 9.07 -12.36
N MET A 295 8.23 9.43 -12.11
CA MET A 295 9.39 9.04 -12.93
C MET A 295 10.33 8.09 -12.18
N SER A 296 10.72 8.43 -10.95
CA SER A 296 11.69 7.64 -10.18
C SER A 296 11.14 6.28 -9.76
N TYR A 297 9.87 6.19 -9.39
CA TYR A 297 9.25 4.94 -8.95
C TYR A 297 9.15 3.92 -10.09
N PRO A 298 8.58 4.24 -11.28
CA PRO A 298 8.53 3.32 -12.41
C PRO A 298 9.87 2.67 -12.76
N LEU A 299 10.91 3.48 -12.93
CA LEU A 299 12.21 2.99 -13.37
C LEU A 299 12.90 2.18 -12.27
N SER A 300 12.81 2.63 -11.02
CA SER A 300 13.29 1.83 -9.88
C SER A 300 12.54 0.51 -9.75
N GLY A 301 11.23 0.48 -9.93
CA GLY A 301 10.42 -0.74 -9.95
C GLY A 301 10.89 -1.74 -10.99
N LEU A 302 11.05 -1.28 -12.23
CA LEU A 302 11.52 -2.13 -13.33
C LEU A 302 12.91 -2.68 -13.07
N TYR A 303 13.83 -1.85 -12.56
CA TYR A 303 15.18 -2.30 -12.26
C TYR A 303 15.22 -3.27 -11.07
N ASN A 304 14.42 -3.07 -10.03
CA ASN A 304 14.39 -3.98 -8.88
C ASN A 304 13.76 -5.33 -9.24
N LEU A 305 12.78 -5.36 -10.14
CA LEU A 305 12.29 -6.60 -10.74
C LEU A 305 13.42 -7.36 -11.47
N PHE A 306 14.18 -6.64 -12.30
CA PHE A 306 15.36 -7.20 -12.98
C PHE A 306 16.39 -7.76 -11.98
N LEU A 307 16.74 -7.01 -10.94
CA LEU A 307 17.70 -7.45 -9.93
C LEU A 307 17.26 -8.75 -9.25
N ILE A 308 15.97 -8.91 -8.96
CA ILE A 308 15.46 -10.13 -8.32
C ILE A 308 15.50 -11.32 -9.28
N GLN A 309 15.16 -11.11 -10.55
CA GLN A 309 15.22 -12.17 -11.56
C GLN A 309 16.66 -12.60 -11.86
N GLU A 310 17.60 -11.65 -11.88
CA GLU A 310 19.00 -11.90 -12.21
C GLU A 310 19.80 -12.46 -11.03
N LEU A 311 19.61 -11.92 -9.82
CA LEU A 311 20.40 -12.28 -8.63
C LEU A 311 19.73 -13.34 -7.74
N GLY A 312 18.41 -13.50 -7.87
CA GLY A 312 17.58 -14.21 -6.92
C GLY A 312 17.29 -13.39 -5.66
N ILE A 313 16.16 -13.68 -5.01
CA ILE A 313 15.68 -12.89 -3.86
C ILE A 313 16.67 -12.85 -2.69
N ASP A 314 17.39 -13.94 -2.39
CA ASP A 314 18.30 -13.99 -1.24
C ASP A 314 19.50 -13.03 -1.41
N SER A 315 20.01 -12.90 -2.64
CA SER A 315 21.07 -11.96 -2.99
C SER A 315 20.54 -10.54 -3.01
N TYR A 316 19.33 -10.34 -3.53
CA TYR A 316 18.65 -9.05 -3.53
C TYR A 316 18.44 -8.51 -2.10
N LEU A 317 17.98 -9.33 -1.15
CA LEU A 317 17.77 -8.89 0.24
C LEU A 317 19.08 -8.47 0.92
N LYS A 318 20.21 -9.11 0.58
CA LYS A 318 21.53 -8.68 1.06
C LYS A 318 21.93 -7.33 0.48
N LEU A 319 21.64 -7.11 -0.80
CA LEU A 319 21.87 -5.84 -1.47
C LEU A 319 21.00 -4.73 -0.86
N TYR A 320 19.72 -5.02 -0.63
CA TYR A 320 18.77 -4.13 0.05
C TYR A 320 19.33 -3.67 1.40
N LEU A 321 19.71 -4.62 2.27
CA LEU A 321 20.28 -4.33 3.59
C LEU A 321 21.62 -3.59 3.52
N LYS A 322 22.47 -3.89 2.53
CA LYS A 322 23.76 -3.19 2.33
C LYS A 322 23.57 -1.69 2.15
N TYR A 323 22.44 -1.29 1.55
CA TYR A 323 22.07 0.09 1.29
C TYR A 323 20.99 0.62 2.24
N SER A 324 20.81 -0.04 3.39
CA SER A 324 20.05 0.47 4.52
C SER A 324 20.97 1.13 5.56
N SER A 325 20.51 2.20 6.19
CA SER A 325 21.26 2.90 7.25
C SER A 325 20.35 3.71 8.18
N GLY A 326 20.90 4.27 9.26
CA GLY A 326 20.19 5.23 10.12
C GLY A 326 19.97 6.60 9.45
N ASN A 327 20.61 6.88 8.30
CA ASN A 327 20.38 8.05 7.46
C ASN A 327 20.89 7.79 6.04
N VAL A 328 19.99 7.88 5.06
CA VAL A 328 20.29 7.61 3.64
C VAL A 328 20.57 8.86 2.81
N THR A 329 20.54 10.05 3.41
CA THR A 329 20.86 11.32 2.73
C THR A 329 22.29 11.27 2.18
N GLY A 330 22.46 11.63 0.91
CA GLY A 330 23.74 11.58 0.21
C GLY A 330 24.32 10.18 -0.02
N SER A 331 23.58 9.11 0.29
CA SER A 331 24.04 7.75 0.01
C SER A 331 24.01 7.45 -1.49
N VAL A 332 24.97 6.64 -1.95
CA VAL A 332 25.15 6.29 -3.36
C VAL A 332 25.34 4.79 -3.49
N ILE A 333 24.58 4.17 -4.40
CA ILE A 333 24.73 2.76 -4.77
C ILE A 333 25.98 2.61 -5.65
N ASN A 334 26.89 1.75 -5.23
CA ASN A 334 28.08 1.40 -6.02
C ASN A 334 27.68 0.53 -7.23
N PRO A 335 27.92 1.00 -8.47
CA PRO A 335 27.58 0.22 -9.67
C PRO A 335 28.26 -1.16 -9.74
N ALA A 336 29.40 -1.34 -9.06
CA ALA A 336 30.09 -2.63 -9.00
C ALA A 336 29.31 -3.72 -8.23
N ASP A 337 28.30 -3.34 -7.46
CA ASP A 337 27.41 -4.28 -6.79
C ASP A 337 26.22 -4.71 -7.65
N LEU A 338 26.05 -4.08 -8.82
CA LEU A 338 24.91 -4.30 -9.72
C LEU A 338 25.32 -5.19 -10.91
N PRO A 339 24.37 -5.92 -11.52
CA PRO A 339 24.63 -6.65 -12.76
C PRO A 339 25.13 -5.77 -13.90
N GLU A 340 25.82 -6.39 -14.86
CA GLU A 340 26.34 -5.70 -16.05
C GLU A 340 25.24 -5.02 -16.87
N GLU A 341 25.58 -3.85 -17.44
CA GLU A 341 24.69 -3.02 -18.26
C GLU A 341 24.06 -3.77 -19.43
N THR A 342 24.81 -4.70 -20.04
CA THR A 342 24.33 -5.53 -21.16
C THR A 342 23.15 -6.41 -20.76
N LYS A 343 23.12 -6.93 -19.53
CA LYS A 343 22.01 -7.74 -19.02
C LYS A 343 20.77 -6.89 -18.81
N TRP A 344 20.94 -5.69 -18.27
CA TRP A 344 19.86 -4.72 -18.11
C TRP A 344 19.24 -4.33 -19.46
N ASN A 345 20.07 -3.94 -20.44
CA ASN A 345 19.59 -3.54 -21.76
C ASN A 345 18.83 -4.67 -22.47
N ASN A 346 19.30 -5.92 -22.33
CA ASN A 346 18.60 -7.09 -22.83
C ASN A 346 17.24 -7.26 -22.13
N PHE A 347 17.21 -7.18 -20.79
CA PHE A 347 15.98 -7.28 -20.00
C PHE A 347 14.93 -6.25 -20.43
N VAL A 348 15.29 -4.96 -20.50
CA VAL A 348 14.35 -3.88 -20.89
C VAL A 348 13.83 -4.08 -22.31
N SER A 349 14.70 -4.51 -23.23
CA SER A 349 14.31 -4.75 -24.62
C SER A 349 13.34 -5.91 -24.76
N SER A 350 13.46 -6.95 -23.92
CA SER A 350 12.56 -8.11 -23.92
C SER A 350 11.39 -8.00 -22.94
N PHE A 351 11.37 -6.98 -22.07
CA PHE A 351 10.36 -6.86 -21.02
C PHE A 351 8.97 -6.72 -21.64
N THR A 352 8.09 -7.62 -21.23
CA THR A 352 6.66 -7.61 -21.53
C THR A 352 5.92 -7.87 -20.22
N ASN A 353 4.71 -7.35 -20.09
CA ASN A 353 3.84 -7.72 -18.99
C ASN A 353 2.42 -7.90 -19.47
N ASP A 354 1.67 -8.66 -18.68
CA ASP A 354 0.32 -9.07 -18.99
C ASP A 354 -0.70 -7.92 -18.98
N GLY A 355 -0.36 -6.77 -18.36
CA GLY A 355 -1.19 -5.57 -18.32
C GLY A 355 -1.00 -4.61 -19.51
N GLU A 356 -0.21 -4.99 -20.53
CA GLU A 356 -0.01 -4.17 -21.73
C GLU A 356 -1.18 -4.33 -22.72
N ILE A 357 -1.75 -3.20 -23.16
CA ILE A 357 -2.74 -3.19 -24.25
C ILE A 357 -2.03 -3.09 -25.60
N GLY A 358 -2.23 -4.09 -26.45
CA GLY A 358 -1.61 -4.17 -27.76
C GLY A 358 -2.37 -3.36 -28.81
N ILE A 359 -1.74 -2.32 -29.37
CA ILE A 359 -2.28 -1.55 -30.50
C ILE A 359 -1.65 -1.90 -31.86
N ASN A 360 -0.49 -2.56 -31.85
CA ASN A 360 0.26 -2.91 -33.06
C ASN A 360 -0.01 -4.38 -33.45
N PHE A 361 -0.97 -4.57 -34.35
CA PHE A 361 -1.35 -5.90 -34.88
C PHE A 361 -0.27 -6.58 -35.74
N GLY A 362 0.85 -5.90 -36.05
CA GLY A 362 1.96 -6.42 -36.87
C GLY A 362 3.30 -6.60 -36.14
N ASN A 363 3.38 -6.34 -34.83
CA ASN A 363 4.63 -6.42 -34.07
C ASN A 363 5.05 -7.89 -33.81
N PRO A 364 6.34 -8.29 -33.97
CA PRO A 364 6.85 -9.63 -33.63
C PRO A 364 6.52 -10.17 -32.24
N SER A 365 6.49 -9.33 -31.21
CA SER A 365 6.03 -9.74 -29.86
C SER A 365 4.54 -10.12 -29.82
N HIS A 366 3.85 -9.90 -30.94
CA HIS A 366 2.45 -10.13 -31.20
C HIS A 366 2.26 -10.92 -32.51
N GLN A 367 3.31 -11.54 -33.07
CA GLN A 367 3.21 -12.24 -34.36
C GLN A 367 2.56 -13.63 -34.29
N GLY A 368 2.18 -14.12 -33.10
CA GLY A 368 1.20 -15.19 -32.96
C GLY A 368 -0.23 -14.78 -33.30
N LYS A 369 -0.51 -13.47 -33.49
CA LYS A 369 -1.87 -12.88 -33.51
C LYS A 369 -2.56 -12.85 -34.88
N ASN A 370 -2.22 -13.77 -35.78
CA ASN A 370 -2.98 -14.06 -37.01
C ASN A 370 -3.77 -15.38 -36.89
N GLU A 371 -4.22 -15.71 -35.67
CA GLU A 371 -5.07 -16.86 -35.39
C GLU A 371 -6.55 -16.56 -35.63
N ASP A 372 -7.34 -17.63 -35.82
CA ASP A 372 -8.78 -17.60 -36.00
C ASP A 372 -9.48 -17.09 -34.72
N PHE A 373 -9.56 -15.77 -34.58
CA PHE A 373 -10.35 -15.14 -33.53
C PHE A 373 -11.81 -15.57 -33.62
N LYS A 374 -12.31 -16.21 -32.57
CA LYS A 374 -13.73 -16.58 -32.43
C LYS A 374 -14.51 -15.37 -31.97
N THR A 375 -15.57 -15.03 -32.70
CA THR A 375 -16.45 -13.92 -32.30
C THR A 375 -17.31 -14.34 -31.12
N LEU A 376 -17.21 -13.58 -30.03
CA LEU A 376 -17.99 -13.76 -28.80
C LEU A 376 -19.24 -12.90 -28.81
N ILE A 377 -19.06 -11.62 -29.16
CA ILE A 377 -20.10 -10.60 -29.16
C ILE A 377 -19.92 -9.75 -30.40
N GLU A 378 -21.01 -9.52 -31.13
CA GLU A 378 -21.05 -8.63 -32.28
C GLU A 378 -22.38 -7.89 -32.28
N ASN A 379 -22.33 -6.57 -32.16
CA ASN A 379 -23.48 -5.68 -32.26
C ASN A 379 -23.07 -4.35 -32.91
N SER A 380 -24.00 -3.41 -33.04
CA SER A 380 -23.77 -2.12 -33.72
C SER A 380 -22.72 -1.22 -33.06
N THR A 381 -22.30 -1.53 -31.83
CA THR A 381 -21.48 -0.64 -31.00
C THR A 381 -20.21 -1.31 -30.46
N LEU A 382 -20.16 -2.64 -30.50
CA LEU A 382 -19.06 -3.45 -29.98
C LEU A 382 -18.94 -4.77 -30.76
N THR A 383 -17.70 -5.13 -31.07
CA THR A 383 -17.29 -6.48 -31.43
C THR A 383 -16.19 -6.94 -30.47
N LEU A 384 -16.39 -8.09 -29.83
CA LEU A 384 -15.41 -8.76 -28.98
C LEU A 384 -15.12 -10.13 -29.58
N LYS A 385 -13.84 -10.41 -29.79
CA LYS A 385 -13.36 -11.70 -30.29
C LYS A 385 -12.28 -12.25 -29.36
N GLU A 386 -12.14 -13.56 -29.32
CA GLU A 386 -11.14 -14.26 -28.47
C GLU A 386 -10.29 -15.24 -29.28
N ASN A 387 -9.06 -15.49 -28.81
CA ASN A 387 -8.30 -16.70 -29.13
C ASN A 387 -7.84 -17.36 -27.82
N GLU A 388 -6.72 -18.12 -27.79
CA GLU A 388 -6.25 -18.76 -26.55
C GLU A 388 -5.66 -17.79 -25.52
N GLU A 389 -5.18 -16.62 -25.94
CA GLU A 389 -4.39 -15.72 -25.09
C GLU A 389 -4.97 -14.30 -25.00
N PHE A 390 -5.68 -13.84 -26.04
CA PHE A 390 -6.10 -12.46 -26.18
C PHE A 390 -7.60 -12.31 -26.41
N TYR A 391 -8.09 -11.14 -26.02
CA TYR A 391 -9.30 -10.54 -26.53
C TYR A 391 -8.95 -9.44 -27.55
N LEU A 392 -9.61 -9.46 -28.70
CA LEU A 392 -9.64 -8.36 -29.66
C LEU A 392 -10.93 -7.58 -29.46
N LEU A 393 -10.79 -6.30 -29.11
CA LEU A 393 -11.91 -5.40 -28.87
C LEU A 393 -12.01 -4.36 -29.98
N GLU A 394 -13.22 -4.22 -30.54
CA GLU A 394 -13.60 -3.18 -31.51
C GLU A 394 -14.80 -2.42 -30.93
N THR A 395 -14.66 -1.16 -30.50
CA THR A 395 -15.73 -0.40 -29.81
C THR A 395 -15.82 1.05 -30.28
N ILE A 396 -17.02 1.63 -30.30
CA ILE A 396 -17.20 3.06 -30.60
C ILE A 396 -16.85 3.97 -29.41
N GLY A 397 -16.76 3.42 -28.19
CA GLY A 397 -16.58 4.20 -26.96
C GLY A 397 -16.33 3.35 -25.71
N ASN A 398 -16.61 3.94 -24.54
CA ASN A 398 -16.33 3.32 -23.24
C ASN A 398 -17.29 2.16 -22.95
N ILE A 399 -16.80 1.14 -22.26
CA ILE A 399 -17.56 -0.06 -21.92
C ILE A 399 -17.55 -0.27 -20.41
N LEU A 400 -18.72 -0.56 -19.86
CA LEU A 400 -18.90 -1.06 -18.50
C LEU A 400 -19.23 -2.55 -18.55
N ILE A 401 -18.54 -3.33 -17.74
CA ILE A 401 -18.74 -4.78 -17.59
C ILE A 401 -19.32 -5.03 -16.20
N THR A 402 -20.53 -5.56 -16.14
CA THR A 402 -21.14 -6.02 -14.89
C THR A 402 -20.82 -7.49 -14.69
N ALA A 403 -20.26 -7.82 -13.53
CA ALA A 403 -20.03 -9.20 -13.12
C ALA A 403 -21.30 -9.83 -12.53
N ASN A 404 -21.37 -11.16 -12.56
CA ASN A 404 -22.49 -11.89 -11.97
C ASN A 404 -22.50 -11.80 -10.43
N ASP A 405 -21.33 -11.68 -9.80
CA ASP A 405 -21.12 -11.64 -8.36
C ASP A 405 -21.09 -10.19 -7.83
N LYS A 406 -22.23 -9.49 -8.00
CA LYS A 406 -22.37 -8.11 -7.53
C LYS A 406 -22.02 -7.97 -6.05
N GLN A 407 -21.17 -6.99 -5.74
CA GLN A 407 -20.85 -6.64 -4.36
C GLN A 407 -21.98 -5.77 -3.78
N GLU A 408 -22.86 -6.38 -2.98
CA GLU A 408 -23.99 -5.69 -2.37
C GLU A 408 -23.53 -4.54 -1.46
N ASN A 409 -24.20 -3.39 -1.54
CA ASN A 409 -23.93 -2.18 -0.76
C ASN A 409 -22.53 -1.54 -0.98
N TYR A 410 -21.77 -2.01 -1.97
CA TYR A 410 -20.50 -1.38 -2.32
C TYR A 410 -20.71 -0.16 -3.24
N HIS A 411 -19.95 0.90 -2.99
CA HIS A 411 -19.86 2.11 -3.81
C HIS A 411 -18.41 2.34 -4.23
N SER A 412 -18.18 2.33 -5.55
CA SER A 412 -16.86 2.62 -6.09
C SER A 412 -16.62 4.13 -6.16
N LYS A 413 -15.53 4.57 -5.49
CA LYS A 413 -15.02 5.94 -5.62
C LYS A 413 -14.65 6.26 -7.07
N LEU A 414 -14.00 5.31 -7.74
CA LEU A 414 -13.53 5.46 -9.12
C LEU A 414 -14.69 5.58 -10.11
N PHE A 415 -15.75 4.77 -9.93
CA PHE A 415 -16.95 4.89 -10.75
C PHE A 415 -17.61 6.26 -10.59
N ASN A 416 -17.77 6.72 -9.34
CA ASN A 416 -18.37 8.04 -9.04
C ASN A 416 -17.51 9.20 -9.57
N GLU A 417 -16.19 9.05 -9.64
CA GLU A 417 -15.29 10.03 -10.26
C GLU A 417 -15.53 10.14 -11.76
N PHE A 418 -15.66 8.99 -12.46
CA PHE A 418 -15.89 9.00 -13.90
C PHE A 418 -17.33 9.30 -14.31
N TYR A 419 -18.31 8.96 -13.47
CA TYR A 419 -19.73 9.07 -13.76
C TYR A 419 -20.51 9.62 -12.55
N PRO A 420 -20.30 10.89 -12.15
CA PRO A 420 -20.90 11.47 -10.94
C PRO A 420 -22.44 11.51 -10.97
N ASP A 421 -23.03 11.53 -12.17
CA ASP A 421 -24.47 11.59 -12.38
C ASP A 421 -25.14 10.21 -12.57
N LYS A 422 -24.37 9.10 -12.48
CA LYS A 422 -24.88 7.74 -12.67
C LYS A 422 -24.87 6.97 -11.36
N ASN A 423 -25.89 6.14 -11.17
CA ASN A 423 -25.90 5.17 -10.09
C ASN A 423 -25.02 3.98 -10.46
N TYR A 424 -24.13 3.61 -9.55
CA TYR A 424 -23.34 2.38 -9.63
C TYR A 424 -24.25 1.14 -9.48
N ASN A 425 -24.17 0.18 -10.41
CA ASN A 425 -25.05 -1.00 -10.46
C ASN A 425 -24.28 -2.33 -10.37
N GLY A 426 -23.07 -2.31 -9.83
CA GLY A 426 -22.22 -3.49 -9.67
C GLY A 426 -21.32 -3.77 -10.87
N GLU A 427 -20.94 -2.73 -11.62
CA GLU A 427 -19.94 -2.83 -12.67
C GLU A 427 -18.57 -3.20 -12.07
N LYS A 428 -17.94 -4.27 -12.56
CA LYS A 428 -16.62 -4.73 -12.11
C LYS A 428 -15.50 -4.13 -12.94
N TYR A 429 -15.69 -3.97 -14.24
CA TYR A 429 -14.69 -3.36 -15.11
C TYR A 429 -15.21 -2.13 -15.85
N LEU A 430 -14.31 -1.17 -16.05
CA LEU A 430 -14.49 -0.04 -16.94
C LEU A 430 -13.36 -0.05 -17.97
N ILE A 431 -13.71 -0.15 -19.24
CA ILE A 431 -12.79 0.06 -20.37
C ILE A 431 -13.03 1.48 -20.88
N LYS A 432 -12.02 2.34 -20.76
CA LYS A 432 -12.00 3.69 -21.34
C LYS A 432 -11.17 3.70 -22.60
N VAL A 433 -11.66 4.39 -23.64
CA VAL A 433 -10.90 4.54 -24.87
C VAL A 433 -11.12 5.90 -25.53
N ASN A 434 -10.04 6.45 -26.06
CA ASN A 434 -10.03 7.61 -26.95
C ASN A 434 -8.83 7.50 -27.91
N ASP A 435 -8.62 8.49 -28.78
CA ASP A 435 -7.53 8.47 -29.77
C ASP A 435 -6.13 8.35 -29.12
N SER A 436 -5.96 8.79 -27.87
CA SER A 436 -4.67 8.82 -27.17
C SER A 436 -4.45 7.70 -26.16
N GLU A 437 -5.51 7.02 -25.70
CA GLU A 437 -5.45 6.06 -24.60
C GLU A 437 -6.49 4.96 -24.73
N ALA A 438 -6.09 3.74 -24.36
CA ALA A 438 -6.98 2.66 -23.97
C ALA A 438 -6.62 2.25 -22.54
N ALA A 439 -7.61 2.11 -21.65
CA ALA A 439 -7.38 1.84 -20.23
C ALA A 439 -8.47 0.92 -19.67
N ILE A 440 -8.07 -0.01 -18.81
CA ILE A 440 -8.98 -0.95 -18.14
C ILE A 440 -8.82 -0.77 -16.63
N TYR A 441 -9.93 -0.50 -15.96
CA TYR A 441 -10.00 -0.36 -14.52
C TYR A 441 -10.78 -1.51 -13.91
N ASN A 442 -10.31 -2.01 -12.77
CA ASN A 442 -11.09 -2.84 -11.86
C ASN A 442 -11.79 -1.93 -10.84
N ILE A 443 -13.09 -1.81 -10.97
CA ILE A 443 -13.96 -0.92 -10.17
C ILE A 443 -14.12 -1.45 -8.74
N TYR A 444 -13.99 -2.77 -8.53
CA TYR A 444 -14.04 -3.35 -7.19
C TYR A 444 -12.80 -3.00 -6.36
N THR A 445 -11.60 -2.97 -6.96
CA THR A 445 -10.37 -2.55 -6.29
C THR A 445 -10.09 -1.05 -6.41
N ASN A 446 -10.73 -0.37 -7.36
CA ASN A 446 -10.45 1.00 -7.79
C ASN A 446 -9.04 1.17 -8.40
N ASN A 447 -8.48 0.12 -9.01
CA ASN A 447 -7.16 0.17 -9.64
C ASN A 447 -7.25 0.18 -11.17
N LEU A 448 -6.30 0.87 -11.82
CA LEU A 448 -5.98 0.68 -13.24
C LEU A 448 -5.16 -0.60 -13.40
N ILE A 449 -5.69 -1.55 -14.18
CA ILE A 449 -5.14 -2.90 -14.30
C ILE A 449 -4.46 -3.16 -15.65
N ALA A 450 -4.86 -2.44 -16.70
CA ALA A 450 -4.17 -2.45 -17.99
C ALA A 450 -4.28 -1.09 -18.69
N ASN A 451 -3.25 -0.67 -19.43
CA ASN A 451 -3.36 0.53 -20.27
C ASN A 451 -2.42 0.53 -21.48
N TYR A 452 -2.75 1.43 -22.40
CA TYR A 452 -1.90 1.92 -23.46
C TYR A 452 -2.10 3.44 -23.53
N VAL A 453 -1.01 4.21 -23.52
CA VAL A 453 -1.04 5.67 -23.66
C VAL A 453 -0.06 6.06 -24.76
N SER A 454 -0.57 6.65 -25.84
CA SER A 454 0.22 7.10 -27.00
C SER A 454 1.40 7.99 -26.59
N GLY A 455 1.19 8.94 -25.68
CA GLY A 455 2.25 9.82 -25.17
C GLY A 455 3.37 9.12 -24.40
N PHE A 456 3.13 7.87 -23.97
CA PHE A 456 4.11 7.02 -23.28
C PHE A 456 4.47 5.77 -24.10
N SER A 457 4.25 5.79 -25.41
CA SER A 457 4.76 4.77 -26.33
C SER A 457 5.91 5.33 -27.17
N ILE A 458 6.85 4.46 -27.53
CA ILE A 458 8.03 4.86 -28.33
C ILE A 458 7.63 5.34 -29.74
N ASP A 459 6.58 4.76 -30.32
CA ASP A 459 6.08 5.11 -31.64
C ASP A 459 5.02 6.23 -31.63
N MET A 460 4.56 6.66 -30.45
CA MET A 460 3.54 7.68 -30.23
C MET A 460 2.28 7.52 -31.09
N LYS A 461 1.90 6.28 -31.39
CA LYS A 461 0.75 6.01 -32.26
C LYS A 461 -0.57 6.25 -31.53
N PRO A 462 -1.59 6.79 -32.21
CA PRO A 462 -2.93 6.81 -31.63
C PRO A 462 -3.48 5.39 -31.51
N VAL A 463 -4.49 5.21 -30.66
CA VAL A 463 -5.28 3.97 -30.66
C VAL A 463 -5.90 3.78 -32.05
N PRO A 464 -5.69 2.63 -32.72
CA PRO A 464 -6.20 2.41 -34.07
C PRO A 464 -7.71 2.57 -34.15
N LYS A 465 -8.18 3.24 -35.20
CA LYS A 465 -9.61 3.47 -35.45
C LYS A 465 -9.99 3.05 -36.86
N GLU A 466 -10.88 2.07 -36.97
CA GLU A 466 -11.37 1.49 -38.23
C GLU A 466 -12.89 1.62 -38.30
N ASN A 467 -13.42 2.26 -39.34
CA ASN A 467 -14.87 2.47 -39.53
C ASN A 467 -15.59 3.08 -38.30
N GLY A 468 -14.89 3.92 -37.54
CA GLY A 468 -15.41 4.56 -36.32
C GLY A 468 -15.19 3.77 -35.03
N TYR A 469 -14.68 2.54 -35.09
CA TYR A 469 -14.40 1.70 -33.92
C TYR A 469 -12.93 1.80 -33.53
N TYR A 470 -12.66 2.04 -32.25
CA TYR A 470 -11.34 1.82 -31.66
C TYR A 470 -11.04 0.33 -31.60
N LYS A 471 -9.80 -0.04 -31.93
CA LYS A 471 -9.39 -1.43 -32.08
C LYS A 471 -8.09 -1.72 -31.33
N PHE A 472 -8.12 -2.65 -30.40
CA PHE A 472 -6.96 -3.03 -29.58
C PHE A 472 -7.07 -4.46 -29.01
N LEU A 473 -5.93 -4.99 -28.57
CA LEU A 473 -5.79 -6.32 -27.98
C LEU A 473 -5.53 -6.24 -26.48
N MET A 474 -6.13 -7.16 -25.74
CA MET A 474 -5.98 -7.28 -24.29
C MET A 474 -5.64 -8.72 -23.97
N ASN A 475 -4.68 -8.98 -23.08
CA ASN A 475 -4.44 -10.33 -22.59
C ASN A 475 -5.65 -10.78 -21.75
N GLN A 476 -6.09 -12.03 -21.92
CA GLN A 476 -7.23 -12.56 -21.16
C GLN A 476 -6.96 -12.59 -19.66
N ILE A 477 -5.71 -12.75 -19.23
CA ILE A 477 -5.32 -12.80 -17.81
C ILE A 477 -5.57 -11.48 -17.05
N ILE A 478 -5.82 -10.37 -17.77
CA ILE A 478 -6.23 -9.10 -17.15
C ILE A 478 -7.57 -9.26 -16.41
N PHE A 479 -8.43 -10.16 -16.89
CA PHE A 479 -9.72 -10.46 -16.30
C PHE A 479 -9.61 -11.72 -15.46
N ASP A 480 -10.11 -11.68 -14.23
CA ASP A 480 -10.08 -12.83 -13.31
C ASP A 480 -11.35 -13.68 -13.39
N GLU A 481 -12.27 -13.33 -14.29
CA GLU A 481 -13.48 -14.06 -14.62
C GLU A 481 -13.58 -14.27 -16.13
N LYS A 482 -14.23 -15.34 -16.55
CA LYS A 482 -14.38 -15.67 -17.97
C LYS A 482 -15.46 -14.81 -18.63
N GLU A 483 -15.33 -14.62 -19.95
CA GLU A 483 -16.27 -13.87 -20.78
C GLU A 483 -17.72 -14.36 -20.69
N THR A 484 -17.93 -15.66 -20.44
CA THR A 484 -19.27 -16.24 -20.27
C THR A 484 -20.05 -15.66 -19.10
N GLU A 485 -19.39 -14.91 -18.22
CA GLU A 485 -19.96 -14.33 -17.01
C GLU A 485 -20.24 -12.82 -17.15
N TRP A 486 -19.96 -12.23 -18.31
CA TRP A 486 -20.05 -10.78 -18.51
C TRP A 486 -21.42 -10.31 -18.98
N ILE A 487 -21.90 -9.22 -18.37
CA ILE A 487 -23.00 -8.41 -18.89
C ILE A 487 -22.44 -7.06 -19.33
N LEU A 488 -22.37 -6.82 -20.64
CA LEU A 488 -21.77 -5.62 -21.22
C LEU A 488 -22.77 -4.49 -21.45
N LYS A 489 -22.38 -3.26 -21.08
CA LYS A 489 -23.12 -2.03 -21.37
C LYS A 489 -22.17 -0.97 -21.94
N ILE A 490 -22.54 -0.38 -23.07
CA ILE A 490 -21.78 0.71 -23.69
C ILE A 490 -22.30 2.04 -23.18
N GLN A 491 -21.38 2.98 -22.94
CA GLN A 491 -21.70 4.32 -22.48
C GLN A 491 -21.52 5.31 -23.64
N ASP A 492 -22.58 6.07 -23.92
CA ASP A 492 -22.56 7.23 -24.83
C ASP A 492 -21.74 8.39 -24.24
#